data_AF-A0A7C9TXE1-F1
#
_entry.id   AF-A0A7C9TXE1-F1
#
_cell.length_a   1.000
_cell.length_b   1.000
_cell.length_c   1.000
_cell.angle_alpha   90.00
_cell.angle_beta   90.00
_cell.angle_gamma   90.00
#
_symmetry.space_group_name_H-M   'P 1'
#
loop_
_entity.id
_entity.type
_entity.pdbx_description
1 polymer ?
#
loop_
_entity_poly.entity_id
_entity_poly.type
_entity_poly.pdbx_seq_one_letter_code
_entity_poly.pdbx_strand_id
1 'polypeptide(L)' 'MDLHGLLVDLIVNTESSMEGRCSLTRQEIFVLGWLIFYTSDRKYSDLLRECKLTPEQAQAALEGLLELDLLRTR' A
#
# COMPACT_ATOMS: atom_id res chain seq x y z
N MET A 1 -1.17 -12.73 -10.08
CA MET A 1 -0.27 -11.57 -10.18
C MET A 1 0.72 -11.65 -9.04
N ASP A 2 1.99 -11.39 -9.31
CA ASP A 2 3.08 -11.55 -8.34
C ASP A 2 3.25 -10.26 -7.53
N LEU A 3 2.97 -10.34 -6.22
CA LEU A 3 3.00 -9.22 -5.27
C LEU A 3 4.42 -8.61 -5.15
N HIS A 4 5.44 -9.37 -5.57
CA HIS A 4 6.84 -8.92 -5.56
C HIS A 4 7.10 -7.85 -6.61
N GLY A 5 6.48 -7.99 -7.79
CA GLY A 5 6.60 -7.01 -8.87
C GLY A 5 6.00 -5.65 -8.50
N LEU A 6 4.99 -5.64 -7.63
CA LEU A 6 4.32 -4.42 -7.16
C LEU A 6 5.19 -3.64 -6.15
N LEU A 7 5.88 -4.32 -5.24
CA LEU A 7 6.69 -3.69 -4.20
C LEU A 7 8.02 -3.10 -4.70
N VAL A 8 8.67 -3.79 -5.64
CA VAL A 8 9.94 -3.31 -6.23
C VAL A 8 9.72 -2.07 -7.10
N ASP A 9 8.62 -2.02 -7.87
CA ASP A 9 8.27 -0.83 -8.67
C ASP A 9 7.86 0.38 -7.80
N LEU A 10 7.34 0.13 -6.59
CA LEU A 10 6.89 1.14 -5.61
C LEU A 10 8.04 2.01 -5.06
N ILE A 11 9.18 1.38 -4.79
CA ILE A 11 10.30 2.00 -4.05
C ILE A 11 11.20 2.82 -5.00
N VAL A 12 11.35 2.39 -6.26
CA VAL A 12 12.34 2.95 -7.19
C VAL A 12 11.93 4.31 -7.81
N ASN A 13 10.65 4.71 -7.77
CA ASN A 13 10.17 5.95 -8.44
C ASN A 13 9.75 7.10 -7.49
N THR A 14 10.16 7.07 -6.22
CA THR A 14 9.83 8.15 -5.25
C THR A 14 10.67 9.43 -5.40
N GLU A 15 11.51 9.54 -6.44
CA GLU A 15 12.13 10.82 -6.82
C GLU A 15 11.36 11.48 -7.96
N SER A 16 10.47 12.41 -7.59
CA SER A 16 10.08 13.64 -8.30
C SER A 16 8.59 13.94 -8.09
N SER A 17 8.24 14.42 -6.90
CA SER A 17 7.08 15.31 -6.75
C SER A 17 7.21 16.10 -5.46
N MET A 18 7.87 17.26 -5.57
CA MET A 18 7.73 18.32 -4.58
C MET A 18 6.35 18.97 -4.81
N GLU A 19 5.65 19.25 -3.71
CA GLU A 19 4.41 20.03 -3.57
C GLU A 19 3.11 19.25 -3.31
N GLY A 20 2.71 19.21 -2.03
CA GLY A 20 1.43 18.69 -1.57
C GLY A 20 1.60 17.79 -0.35
N ARG A 21 1.20 18.24 0.84
CA ARG A 21 1.18 17.36 2.02
C ARG A 21 0.08 16.32 1.79
N CYS A 22 0.46 15.13 1.36
CA CYS A 22 -0.43 13.99 1.23
C CYS A 22 -1.05 13.66 2.61
N SER A 23 -2.38 13.73 2.75
CA SER A 23 -3.07 13.45 4.02
C SER A 23 -3.53 12.00 4.04
N LEU A 24 -2.67 11.10 4.52
CA LEU A 24 -3.03 9.70 4.71
C LEU A 24 -3.86 9.51 5.97
N THR A 25 -4.90 8.68 5.85
CA THR A 25 -5.63 8.14 6.98
C THR A 25 -4.76 7.16 7.76
N ARG A 26 -5.14 6.91 9.02
CA ARG A 26 -4.44 5.95 9.88
C ARG A 26 -4.40 4.55 9.26
N GLN A 27 -5.46 4.14 8.55
CA GLN A 27 -5.53 2.82 7.92
C GLN A 27 -4.57 2.72 6.74
N GLU A 28 -4.53 3.74 5.87
CA GLU A 28 -3.59 3.81 4.75
C GLU A 28 -2.14 3.80 5.22
N ILE A 29 -1.80 4.50 6.32
CA ILE A 29 -0.46 4.45 6.90
C ILE A 29 -0.09 3.03 7.34
N PHE A 30 -1.00 2.31 7.99
CA PHE A 30 -0.75 0.93 8.42
C PHE A 30 -0.62 -0.05 7.25
N VAL A 31 -1.48 0.09 6.24
CA VAL A 31 -1.42 -0.74 5.02
C VAL A 31 -0.13 -0.46 4.26
N LEU A 32 0.22 0.82 4.06
CA LEU A 32 1.46 1.23 3.40
C LEU A 32 2.69 0.71 4.16
N GLY A 33 2.72 0.86 5.48
CA GLY A 33 3.79 0.32 6.31
C GLY A 33 3.89 -1.21 6.21
N TRP A 34 2.76 -1.92 6.25
CA TRP A 34 2.75 -3.36 6.09
C TRP A 34 3.31 -3.79 4.73
N LEU A 35 2.91 -3.11 3.65
CA LEU A 35 3.42 -3.37 2.31
C LEU A 35 4.93 -3.11 2.21
N ILE A 36 5.44 -2.01 2.78
CA ILE A 36 6.89 -1.70 2.75
C ILE A 36 7.72 -2.75 3.50
N PHE A 37 7.25 -3.22 4.65
CA PHE A 37 8.04 -4.10 5.53
C PHE A 37 7.94 -5.59 5.19
N TYR A 38 6.88 -6.01 4.51
CA TYR A 38 6.65 -7.42 4.22
C TYR A 38 6.72 -7.72 2.73
N THR A 39 7.48 -8.77 2.39
CA THR A 39 7.67 -9.24 1.02
C THR A 39 6.46 -10.01 0.49
N SER A 40 6.52 -10.33 -0.80
CA SER A 40 5.50 -10.93 -1.64
C SER A 40 4.90 -12.27 -1.23
N ASP A 41 5.52 -12.97 -0.28
CA ASP A 41 5.07 -14.29 0.16
C ASP A 41 3.89 -14.22 1.14
N ARG A 42 3.51 -13.01 1.57
CA ARG A 42 2.36 -12.79 2.45
C ARG A 42 1.06 -12.77 1.65
N LYS A 43 0.01 -13.34 2.25
CA LYS A 43 -1.32 -13.36 1.64
C LYS A 43 -2.09 -12.10 2.03
N TYR A 44 -3.09 -11.73 1.22
CA TYR A 44 -4.04 -10.66 1.57
C TYR A 44 -4.71 -10.91 2.94
N SER A 45 -4.95 -12.16 3.33
CA SER A 45 -5.46 -12.52 4.66
C SER A 45 -4.53 -12.12 5.81
N ASP A 46 -3.22 -12.06 5.58
CA ASP A 46 -2.26 -11.60 6.58
C ASP A 46 -2.35 -10.09 6.78
N LEU A 47 -2.51 -9.31 5.70
CA LEU A 47 -2.79 -7.88 5.78
C LEU A 47 -4.03 -7.60 6.64
N LEU A 48 -5.15 -8.28 6.37
CA LEU A 48 -6.40 -8.10 7.14
C LEU A 48 -6.20 -8.40 8.63
N ARG A 49 -5.52 -9.50 8.94
CA ARG A 49 -5.29 -9.95 10.31
C ARG A 49 -4.34 -9.02 11.07
N GLU A 50 -3.24 -8.63 10.45
CA GLU A 50 -2.17 -7.86 11.09
C GLU A 50 -2.53 -6.37 11.19
N CYS A 51 -3.20 -5.80 10.18
CA CYS A 51 -3.72 -4.44 10.22
C CYS A 51 -5.09 -4.33 10.92
N LYS A 52 -5.70 -5.45 11.32
CA LYS A 52 -7.04 -5.54 11.94
C LYS A 52 -8.11 -4.83 11.12
N LEU A 53 -8.13 -5.11 9.81
CA LEU A 53 -9.05 -4.51 8.85
C LEU A 53 -10.08 -5.52 8.38
N THR A 54 -11.29 -5.05 8.08
CA THR A 54 -12.22 -5.81 7.24
C THR A 54 -11.74 -5.78 5.77
N PRO A 55 -12.18 -6.71 4.92
CA PRO A 55 -11.86 -6.69 3.49
C PRO A 55 -12.19 -5.35 2.82
N GLU A 56 -13.31 -4.73 3.17
CA GLU A 56 -13.77 -3.45 2.62
C GLU A 56 -12.86 -2.30 3.05
N GLN A 57 -12.42 -2.29 4.32
CA GLN A 57 -11.52 -1.27 4.84
C GLN A 57 -10.12 -1.38 4.21
N ALA A 58 -9.61 -2.60 4.06
CA ALA A 58 -8.34 -2.82 3.39
C ALA A 58 -8.41 -2.46 1.91
N GLN A 59 -9.52 -2.78 1.24
CA GLN A 59 -9.74 -2.36 -0.15
C GLN A 59 -9.78 -0.84 -0.29
N ALA A 60 -10.57 -0.15 0.54
CA ALA A 60 -10.64 1.31 0.53
C ALA A 60 -9.27 1.96 0.78
N ALA A 61 -8.47 1.42 1.71
CA ALA A 61 -7.12 1.90 1.97
C ALA A 61 -6.17 1.66 0.78
N LEU A 62 -6.28 0.51 0.10
CA LEU A 62 -5.48 0.24 -1.11
C LEU A 62 -5.88 1.14 -2.27
N GLU A 63 -7.18 1.38 -2.47
CA GLU A 63 -7.71 2.31 -3.48
C GLU A 63 -7.22 3.74 -3.21
N GLY A 64 -7.32 4.23 -1.97
CA GLY A 64 -6.81 5.55 -1.60
C GLY A 64 -5.31 5.69 -1.83
N LEU A 65 -4.53 4.66 -1.48
CA LEU A 65 -3.08 4.67 -1.76
C LEU A 65 -2.75 4.63 -3.26
N LEU A 66 -3.58 3.97 -4.09
CA LEU A 66 -3.46 4.02 -5.55
C LEU A 66 -3.79 5.41 -6.12
N GLU A 67 -4.86 6.05 -5.63
CA GLU A 67 -5.26 7.40 -6.03
C GLU A 67 -4.20 8.46 -5.70
N LEU A 68 -3.43 8.23 -4.64
CA LEU A 68 -2.32 9.09 -4.22
C LEU A 68 -1.00 8.79 -4.95
N ASP A 69 -1.04 7.91 -5.96
CA ASP A 69 0.13 7.41 -6.70
C ASP A 69 1.21 6.76 -5.79
N LEU A 70 0.84 6.37 -4.56
CA LEU A 70 1.72 5.67 -3.62
C LEU A 70 1.77 4.18 -3.89
N LEU A 71 0.74 3.64 -4.55
CA LEU A 71 0.75 2.32 -5.15
C LEU A 71 0.56 2.46 -6.67
N ARG A 72 1.04 1.49 -7.44
CA ARG A 72 0.66 1.36 -8.86
C ARG A 72 0.08 -0.02 -9.09
N THR A 73 -0.99 -0.12 -9.89
CA THR A 73 -1.53 -1.39 -10.39
C THR A 73 -0.81 -1.79 -11.68
N ARG A 74 -0.40 -3.06 -11.79
CA ARG A 74 -0.18 -3.73 -13.09
C ARG A 74 -1.23 -4.81 -13.25
#